data_AF-A0A1V4PYB1-F1
#
_entry.id   AF-A0A1V4PYB1-F1
#
_cell.length_a   1.000
_cell.length_b   1.000
_cell.length_c   1.000
_cell.angle_alpha   90.00
_cell.angle_beta   90.00
_cell.angle_gamma   90.00
#
_symmetry.space_group_name_H-M   'P 1'
#
loop_
_entity.id
_entity.type
_entity.pdbx_description
1 polymer ?
#
loop_
_entity_poly.entity_id
_entity_poly.type
_entity_poly.pdbx_seq_one_letter_code
_entity_poly.pdbx_strand_id
1 'polypeptide(L)'
;MPVRISAVDLRDAARKSSAIRAQAHERGEAAPEVFLDVEVHIDRDAKAALRALGDHERESVRYVGTPRGLAGLISDVQRLGIADGVILLTRSEHQVADLMLDELAPGLKAS
;
A
#
# COMPACT_ATOMS: atom_id res chain seq x y z
N MET A 1 8.28 6.61 -16.71
CA MET A 1 8.83 6.59 -15.33
C MET A 1 7.69 6.28 -14.37
N PRO A 2 7.93 5.56 -13.27
CA PRO A 2 6.89 5.29 -12.28
C PRO A 2 6.44 6.58 -11.60
N VAL A 3 5.16 6.62 -11.23
CA VAL A 3 4.52 7.74 -10.54
C VAL A 3 4.11 7.29 -9.15
N ARG A 4 4.41 8.11 -8.15
CA ARG A 4 4.01 7.90 -6.77
C ARG A 4 2.83 8.80 -6.43
N ILE A 5 1.80 8.26 -5.79
CA ILE A 5 0.60 8.99 -5.39
C ILE A 5 0.31 8.82 -3.90
N SER A 6 -0.16 9.89 -3.27
CA SER A 6 -0.81 9.85 -1.95
C SER A 6 -2.30 10.09 -2.11
N ALA A 7 -3.13 9.42 -1.32
CA ALA A 7 -4.58 9.50 -1.40
C ALA A 7 -5.20 9.34 -0.02
N VAL A 8 -6.35 9.98 0.23
CA VAL A 8 -7.02 9.92 1.54
C VAL A 8 -7.75 8.59 1.78
N ASP A 9 -8.11 7.90 0.70
CA ASP A 9 -8.71 6.57 0.70
C ASP A 9 -8.47 5.84 -0.64
N LEU A 10 -8.87 4.57 -0.73
CA LEU A 10 -8.70 3.76 -1.94
C LEU A 10 -9.52 4.26 -3.14
N ARG A 11 -10.63 4.96 -2.91
CA ARG A 11 -11.47 5.50 -3.98
C ARG A 11 -10.81 6.72 -4.61
N ASP A 12 -10.22 7.59 -3.79
CA ASP A 12 -9.40 8.71 -4.20
C ASP A 12 -8.15 8.22 -4.94
N ALA A 13 -7.49 7.17 -4.45
CA ALA A 13 -6.36 6.53 -5.13
C ALA A 13 -6.75 6.02 -6.53
N ALA A 14 -7.86 5.29 -6.65
CA ALA A 14 -8.35 4.78 -7.93
C ALA A 14 -8.65 5.92 -8.92
N ARG A 15 -9.28 7.00 -8.43
CA ARG A 15 -9.56 8.19 -9.26
C ARG A 15 -8.28 8.85 -9.77
N LYS A 16 -7.29 9.07 -8.89
CA LYS A 16 -6.00 9.69 -9.23
C LYS A 16 -5.24 8.84 -10.25
N SER A 17 -5.15 7.54 -10.00
CA SER A 17 -4.49 6.57 -10.88
C SER A 17 -5.11 6.53 -12.27
N SER A 18 -6.45 6.46 -12.34
CA SER A 18 -7.18 6.51 -13.61
C SER A 18 -6.93 7.81 -14.37
N ALA A 19 -6.94 8.96 -13.68
CA ALA A 19 -6.66 10.25 -14.31
C ALA A 19 -5.22 10.33 -14.88
N ILE A 20 -4.22 9.86 -14.14
CA ILE A 20 -2.81 9.83 -14.60
C ILE A 20 -2.68 8.99 -15.88
N ARG A 21 -3.28 7.79 -15.89
CA ARG A 21 -3.21 6.88 -17.04
C ARG A 21 -3.97 7.43 -18.25
N ALA A 22 -5.14 8.05 -18.03
CA ALA A 22 -5.91 8.70 -19.10
C ALA A 22 -5.12 9.85 -19.74
N GLN A 23 -4.48 10.70 -18.93
CA GLN A 23 -3.64 11.79 -19.42
C GLN A 23 -2.44 11.30 -20.23
N ALA A 24 -1.80 10.20 -19.83
CA ALA A 24 -0.73 9.59 -20.61
C ALA A 24 -1.26 9.07 -21.96
N HIS A 25 -2.43 8.43 -21.96
CA HIS A 25 -3.09 7.96 -23.17
C HIS A 25 -3.42 9.11 -24.14
N GLU A 26 -3.97 10.22 -23.64
CA GLU A 26 -4.27 11.42 -24.43
C GLU A 26 -3.01 12.02 -25.10
N ARG A 27 -1.85 11.87 -24.48
CA ARG A 27 -0.56 12.30 -25.03
C ARG A 27 0.10 11.26 -25.96
N GLY A 28 -0.51 10.09 -26.15
CA GLY A 28 0.08 8.98 -26.91
C GLY A 28 1.28 8.32 -26.22
N GLU A 29 1.38 8.47 -24.89
CA GLU A 29 2.43 7.89 -24.07
C GLU A 29 2.01 6.52 -23.51
N ALA A 30 3.00 5.71 -23.16
CA ALA A 30 2.75 4.50 -22.38
C ALA A 30 2.22 4.87 -20.98
N ALA A 31 1.23 4.12 -20.49
CA ALA A 31 0.72 4.33 -19.14
C ALA A 31 1.85 4.09 -18.11
N PRO A 32 2.04 5.01 -17.15
CA PRO A 32 3.06 4.81 -16.12
C PRO A 32 2.61 3.78 -15.09
N GLU A 33 3.58 3.10 -14.48
CA GLU A 33 3.37 2.37 -13.23
C GLU A 33 3.02 3.37 -12.12
N VAL A 34 2.04 3.02 -11.29
CA VAL A 34 1.55 3.85 -10.20
C VAL A 34 1.80 3.15 -8.87
N PHE A 35 2.46 3.83 -7.93
CA PHE A 35 2.70 3.36 -6.57
C PHE A 35 1.90 4.19 -5.57
N LEU A 36 1.11 3.54 -4.72
CA LEU A 36 0.28 4.19 -3.72
C LEU A 36 1.00 4.23 -2.36
N ASP A 37 1.05 5.41 -1.75
CA ASP A 37 1.50 5.57 -0.38
C ASP A 37 0.46 5.06 0.61
N VAL A 38 0.91 4.15 1.49
CA VAL A 38 0.08 3.56 2.54
C VAL A 38 0.80 3.67 3.88
N GLU A 39 0.22 4.40 4.83
CA GLU A 39 0.65 4.42 6.22
C GLU A 39 0.31 3.09 6.87
N VAL A 40 1.32 2.39 7.41
CA VAL A 40 1.15 1.06 8.00
C VAL A 40 1.47 1.02 9.48
N HIS A 41 0.51 0.49 10.24
CA HIS A 41 0.65 0.12 11.64
C HIS A 41 0.30 -1.36 11.75
N ILE A 42 1.32 -2.22 11.80
CA ILE A 42 1.12 -3.67 11.85
C ILE A 42 1.74 -4.27 13.10
N ASP A 43 1.09 -5.31 13.59
CA ASP A 43 1.56 -6.17 14.67
C ASP A 43 1.08 -7.61 14.39
N ARG A 44 1.58 -8.59 15.13
CA ARG A 44 1.06 -9.97 15.08
C ARG A 44 -0.37 -10.03 15.62
N ASP A 45 -0.77 -9.10 16.49
CA ASP A 45 -2.15 -8.90 16.95
C ASP A 45 -2.73 -7.56 16.46
N ALA A 46 -3.81 -7.61 15.68
CA ALA A 46 -4.51 -6.42 15.20
C ALA A 46 -4.96 -5.46 16.33
N LYS A 47 -5.26 -5.99 17.53
CA LYS A 47 -5.59 -5.15 18.69
C LYS A 47 -4.38 -4.37 19.20
N ALA A 48 -3.19 -4.95 19.14
CA ALA A 48 -1.96 -4.27 19.50
C ALA A 48 -1.63 -3.16 18.49
N ALA A 49 -1.76 -3.45 17.19
CA ALA A 49 -1.60 -2.45 16.13
C ALA A 49 -2.56 -1.25 16.30
N LEU A 50 -3.82 -1.51 16.65
CA LEU A 50 -4.80 -0.44 16.91
C LEU A 50 -4.45 0.40 18.14
N ARG A 51 -3.91 -0.19 19.21
CA ARG A 51 -3.50 0.55 20.41
C ARG A 51 -2.31 1.48 20.18
N ALA A 52 -1.46 1.16 19.21
CA ALA A 52 -0.33 2.00 18.83
C ALA A 52 -0.76 3.22 17.99
N LEU A 53 -2.03 3.28 17.57
CA LEU A 53 -2.53 4.35 16.72
C LEU A 53 -2.80 5.63 17.51
N GLY A 54 -2.09 6.70 17.18
CA GLY A 54 -2.40 8.05 17.62
C GLY A 54 -3.52 8.69 16.78
N ASP A 55 -4.21 9.68 17.35
CA ASP A 55 -5.24 10.45 16.64
C ASP A 55 -4.58 11.57 15.83
N HIS A 56 -4.28 11.31 14.57
CA HIS A 56 -3.63 12.25 13.64
C HIS A 56 -4.41 12.28 12.32
N GLU A 57 -4.46 13.46 11.68
CA GLU A 57 -5.10 13.65 10.39
C GLU A 57 -4.56 12.69 9.33
N ARG A 58 -5.46 12.24 8.44
CA ARG A 58 -5.17 11.23 7.42
C ARG A 58 -4.75 11.92 6.12
N GLU A 59 -3.46 12.02 5.90
CA GLU A 59 -2.90 12.51 4.63
C GLU A 59 -2.72 11.39 3.59
N SER A 60 -2.77 10.14 4.04
CA SER A 60 -2.60 8.94 3.21
C SER A 60 -3.55 7.81 3.63
N VAL A 61 -3.68 6.80 2.76
CA VAL A 61 -4.40 5.57 3.07
C VAL A 61 -3.71 4.90 4.25
N ARG A 62 -4.48 4.59 5.29
CA ARG A 62 -3.94 3.96 6.50
C ARG A 62 -4.39 2.51 6.61
N TYR A 63 -3.44 1.61 6.78
CA TYR A 63 -3.67 0.22 7.15
C TYR A 63 -3.28 -0.02 8.61
N VAL A 64 -4.19 -0.63 9.36
CA VAL A 64 -3.96 -1.07 10.75
C VAL A 64 -4.40 -2.52 10.86
N GLY A 65 -3.49 -3.41 11.25
CA GLY A 65 -3.81 -4.83 11.32
C GLY A 65 -2.58 -5.74 11.38
N THR A 66 -2.63 -6.81 10.60
CA THR A 66 -1.60 -7.86 10.61
C THR A 66 -0.82 -7.88 9.29
N PRO A 67 0.39 -8.46 9.26
CA PRO A 67 1.16 -8.63 8.02
C PRO A 67 0.39 -9.36 6.93
N ARG A 68 -0.32 -10.44 7.30
CA ARG A 68 -1.19 -11.20 6.39
C ARG A 68 -2.28 -10.34 5.76
N GLY A 69 -2.95 -9.51 6.57
CA GLY A 69 -3.99 -8.62 6.06
C GLY A 69 -3.42 -7.49 5.19
N LEU A 70 -2.22 -7.00 5.50
CA LEU A 70 -1.51 -6.04 4.66
C LEU A 70 -1.17 -6.65 3.29
N ALA A 71 -0.65 -7.88 3.25
CA ALA A 71 -0.40 -8.59 2.00
C ALA A 71 -1.67 -8.76 1.15
N GLY A 72 -2.81 -9.08 1.79
CA GLY A 72 -4.11 -9.13 1.14
C GLY A 72 -4.52 -7.78 0.55
N LEU A 73 -4.38 -6.68 1.30
CA LEU A 73 -4.65 -5.32 0.80
C LEU A 73 -3.79 -4.98 -0.42
N ILE A 74 -2.49 -5.29 -0.39
CA ILE A 74 -1.58 -5.04 -1.50
C ILE A 74 -2.01 -5.81 -2.75
N SER A 75 -2.35 -7.08 -2.58
CA SER A 75 -2.89 -7.92 -3.66
C SER A 75 -4.17 -7.34 -4.24
N ASP A 76 -5.09 -6.86 -3.40
CA ASP A 76 -6.35 -6.28 -3.85
C ASP A 76 -6.13 -4.95 -4.60
N VAL A 77 -5.24 -4.08 -4.11
CA VAL A 77 -4.86 -2.82 -4.78
C VAL A 77 -4.36 -3.09 -6.20
N GLN A 78 -3.51 -4.11 -6.38
CA GLN A 78 -3.03 -4.53 -7.69
C GLN A 78 -4.12 -5.16 -8.55
N ARG A 79 -4.87 -6.12 -8.00
CA ARG A 79 -5.92 -6.86 -8.73
C ARG A 79 -7.06 -5.96 -9.21
N LEU A 80 -7.37 -4.91 -8.45
CA LEU A 80 -8.40 -3.92 -8.80
C LEU A 80 -7.87 -2.81 -9.70
N GLY A 81 -6.58 -2.82 -10.07
CA GLY A 81 -5.97 -1.81 -10.95
C GLY A 81 -5.86 -0.42 -10.30
N ILE A 82 -5.95 -0.35 -8.98
CA ILE A 82 -5.85 0.91 -8.22
C ILE A 82 -4.42 1.44 -8.33
N ALA A 83 -3.44 0.59 -8.05
CA ALA A 83 -2.01 0.88 -8.18
C ALA A 83 -1.25 -0.41 -8.51
N ASP A 84 -0.09 -0.29 -9.14
CA ASP A 84 0.78 -1.39 -9.53
C ASP A 84 1.61 -1.90 -8.32
N GLY A 85 1.70 -1.08 -7.27
CA GLY A 85 2.26 -1.46 -5.98
C GLY A 85 1.96 -0.42 -4.91
N VAL A 86 2.53 -0.62 -3.73
CA VAL A 86 2.43 0.32 -2.61
C VAL A 86 3.81 0.69 -2.08
N ILE A 87 3.92 1.91 -1.57
CA ILE A 87 5.03 2.33 -0.72
C ILE A 87 4.54 2.33 0.73
N LEU A 88 5.18 1.52 1.57
CA LEU A 88 4.82 1.40 2.98
C LEU A 88 5.46 2.56 3.76
N LEU A 89 4.63 3.44 4.29
CA LEU A 89 5.03 4.53 5.17
C LEU A 89 4.92 4.06 6.62
N THR A 90 6.04 4.05 7.34
CA THR A 90 6.05 3.64 8.75
C THR A 90 7.07 4.42 9.55
N ARG A 91 6.85 4.51 10.86
CA ARG A 91 7.83 5.07 11.81
C ARG A 91 8.81 4.02 12.34
N SER A 92 8.53 2.73 12.10
CA SER A 92 9.30 1.59 12.61
C SER A 92 9.69 0.65 11.46
N GLU A 93 10.54 1.12 10.54
CA GLU A 93 10.89 0.41 9.31
C GLU A 93 11.37 -1.04 9.55
N HIS A 94 12.28 -1.24 10.51
CA HIS A 94 12.78 -2.59 10.85
C HIS A 94 11.68 -3.53 11.33
N GLN A 95 10.77 -3.06 12.19
CA GLN A 95 9.69 -3.89 12.73
C GLN A 95 8.74 -4.33 11.61
N VAL A 96 8.35 -3.41 10.73
CA VAL A 96 7.46 -3.71 9.60
C VAL A 96 8.15 -4.68 8.64
N ALA A 97 9.42 -4.46 8.34
CA ALA A 97 10.20 -5.35 7.48
C ALA A 97 10.28 -6.77 8.05
N ASP A 98 10.63 -6.93 9.33
CA ASP A 98 10.73 -8.24 9.97
C ASP A 98 9.38 -8.98 9.98
N LEU A 99 8.31 -8.28 10.33
CA LEU A 99 6.96 -8.87 10.36
C LEU A 99 6.47 -9.29 8.95
N MET A 100 6.81 -8.50 7.93
CA MET A 100 6.50 -8.85 6.55
C MET A 100 7.36 -10.00 6.05
N LEU A 101 8.66 -10.04 6.40
CA LEU A 101 9.55 -11.14 6.05
C LEU A 101 9.10 -12.45 6.70
N ASP A 102 8.70 -12.44 7.97
CA ASP A 102 8.14 -13.59 8.68
C ASP A 102 6.89 -14.14 7.97
N GLU A 103 5.99 -13.27 7.50
CA GLU A 103 4.77 -13.67 6.79
C GLU A 103 5.07 -14.23 5.39
N LEU A 104 6.07 -13.67 4.70
CA LEU A 104 6.43 -14.06 3.33
C LEU A 104 7.37 -15.27 3.27
N ALA A 105 8.19 -15.49 4.30
CA ALA A 105 9.19 -16.57 4.36
C ALA A 105 8.61 -17.98 4.11
N PRO A 106 7.42 -18.36 4.60
CA PRO A 106 6.80 -19.63 4.26
C PRO A 106 6.52 -19.82 2.76
N GLY A 107 6.24 -18.72 2.03
CA GLY A 107 6.00 -18.72 0.59
C GLY A 107 7.25 -18.56 -0.28
N LEU A 108 8.37 -18.13 0.31
CA LEU A 108 9.67 -18.00 -0.38
C LEU A 108 10.48 -19.30 -0.47
N LYS A 109 10.00 -20.40 0.13
CA LYS A 109 10.61 -21.71 -0.05
C LYS A 109 10.42 -22.15 -1.50
N ALA A 110 11.54 -22.12 -2.23
CA ALA A 110 11.73 -22.46 -3.64
C ALA A 110 10.61 -23.30 -4.27
N SER A 111 9.87 -22.65 -5.18
CA SER A 111 9.26 -23.35 -6.32
C SER A 111 10.23 -23.36 -7.50
#